data_AF-A0A432YRN2-F1
#
_entry.id   AF-A0A432YRN2-F1
#
_cell.length_a   1.000
_cell.length_b   1.000
_cell.length_c   1.000
_cell.angle_alpha   90.00
_cell.angle_beta   90.00
_cell.angle_gamma   90.00
#
_symmetry.space_group_name_H-M   'P 1'
#
loop_
_entity.id
_entity.type
_entity.pdbx_description
1 polymer ?
#
loop_
_entity_poly.entity_id
_entity_poly.type
_entity_poly.pdbx_seq_one_letter_code
_entity_poly.pdbx_strand_id
1 'polypeptide(L)'
;MNKLKAYKSRGEYKGESIYPHKHKDGTYVASPLRFEVDYVYVDTEEELEALVRSGLGARMSSPDIKQAASLITADNIEFTDYSSPPFVAKTVLPKLSEEVDLDFDSITKSRKEQAFLRVHISGGRPQAMCVLCQNEYPLEFLVAAHIKKRSECSKSEKLDFDNIAALMCKAGCDDMFEKGYVFVSEGVVKKNEKRSTIPALDVLIRKIEGNTVKNWAGSSAYYKHHESKFNK
;
A
#
# COMPACT_ATOMS: atom_id res chain seq x y z
N MET A 1 17.62 -20.20 -8.15
CA MET A 1 17.55 -19.73 -9.55
C MET A 1 16.84 -18.39 -9.52
N ASN A 2 17.43 -17.33 -10.08
CA ASN A 2 16.90 -15.96 -9.98
C ASN A 2 15.57 -15.88 -10.75
N LYS A 3 14.45 -15.72 -10.03
CA LYS A 3 13.11 -15.73 -10.62
C LYS A 3 12.80 -14.49 -11.46
N LEU A 4 13.55 -13.41 -11.23
CA LEU A 4 13.43 -12.12 -11.90
C LEU A 4 14.70 -11.81 -12.69
N LYS A 5 14.54 -11.40 -13.94
CA LYS A 5 15.64 -11.03 -14.82
C LYS A 5 15.27 -9.81 -15.66
N ALA A 6 16.21 -8.92 -15.90
CA ALA A 6 16.04 -7.83 -16.86
C ALA A 6 17.34 -7.63 -17.65
N TYR A 7 17.32 -6.68 -18.59
CA TYR A 7 18.49 -6.36 -19.40
C TYR A 7 18.78 -4.87 -19.37
N LYS A 8 20.05 -4.51 -19.45
CA LYS A 8 20.48 -3.12 -19.64
C LYS A 8 20.01 -2.63 -21.00
N SER A 9 19.13 -1.62 -21.01
CA SER A 9 18.54 -1.09 -22.24
C SER A 9 19.45 -0.11 -22.99
N ARG A 10 20.45 0.47 -22.32
CA ARG A 10 21.34 1.54 -22.82
C ARG A 10 22.74 1.46 -22.21
N GLY A 11 23.70 2.16 -22.81
CA GLY A 11 25.08 2.30 -22.33
C GLY A 11 26.02 1.21 -22.84
N GLU A 12 27.24 1.19 -22.30
CA GLU A 12 28.32 0.25 -22.65
C GLU A 12 27.91 -1.22 -22.51
N TYR A 13 27.10 -1.53 -21.49
CA TYR A 13 26.64 -2.87 -21.16
C TYR A 13 25.25 -3.20 -21.76
N LYS A 14 24.85 -2.56 -22.85
CA LYS A 14 23.53 -2.79 -23.45
C LYS A 14 23.35 -4.27 -23.82
N GLY A 15 22.24 -4.86 -23.39
CA GLY A 15 21.92 -6.28 -23.59
C GLY A 15 22.43 -7.20 -22.48
N GLU A 16 23.27 -6.71 -21.57
CA GLU A 16 23.72 -7.50 -20.43
C GLU A 16 22.59 -7.79 -19.45
N SER A 17 22.61 -9.00 -18.88
CA SER A 17 21.60 -9.45 -17.92
C SER A 17 21.84 -8.82 -16.54
N ILE A 18 20.76 -8.40 -15.89
CA ILE A 18 20.74 -7.90 -14.53
C ILE A 18 19.67 -8.63 -13.70
N TYR A 19 19.90 -8.70 -12.40
CA TYR A 19 19.11 -9.47 -11.44
C TYR A 19 18.76 -8.60 -10.24
N PRO A 20 17.79 -9.00 -9.39
CA PRO A 20 17.50 -8.30 -8.14
C PRO A 20 18.76 -7.91 -7.37
N HIS A 21 18.91 -6.62 -7.07
CA HIS A 21 20.03 -6.12 -6.31
C HIS A 21 19.83 -6.43 -4.83
N LYS A 22 20.73 -7.23 -4.26
CA LYS A 22 20.77 -7.49 -2.82
C LYS A 22 21.65 -6.45 -2.14
N HIS A 23 21.05 -5.66 -1.26
CA HIS A 23 21.74 -4.65 -0.47
C HIS A 23 22.65 -5.30 0.59
N LYS A 24 23.54 -4.50 1.19
CA LYS A 24 24.52 -4.98 2.19
C LYS A 24 23.86 -5.60 3.43
N ASP A 25 22.67 -5.15 3.77
CA ASP A 25 21.85 -5.67 4.87
C ASP A 25 21.06 -6.94 4.50
N GLY A 26 21.21 -7.41 3.26
CA GLY A 26 20.55 -8.60 2.75
C GLY A 26 19.16 -8.36 2.15
N THR A 27 18.66 -7.12 2.13
CA THR A 27 17.34 -6.78 1.60
C THR A 27 17.35 -6.56 0.09
N TYR A 28 16.15 -6.60 -0.51
CA TYR A 28 15.86 -6.15 -1.87
C TYR A 28 14.93 -4.94 -1.84
N VAL A 29 14.83 -4.21 -2.95
CA VAL A 29 14.01 -3.00 -3.06
C VAL A 29 13.05 -3.08 -4.23
N ALA A 30 11.76 -2.91 -3.94
CA ALA A 30 10.73 -2.53 -4.90
C ALA A 30 10.36 -1.05 -4.75
N SER A 31 9.90 -0.41 -5.82
CA SER A 31 9.40 0.97 -5.74
C SER A 31 8.46 1.32 -6.89
N PRO A 32 7.41 2.13 -6.66
CA PRO A 32 6.59 2.67 -7.74
C PRO A 32 7.32 3.74 -8.57
N LEU A 33 8.32 4.42 -8.00
CA LEU A 33 9.03 5.56 -8.60
C LEU A 33 10.54 5.44 -8.39
N ARG A 34 11.30 6.36 -9.00
CA ARG A 34 12.77 6.37 -8.93
C ARG A 34 13.36 6.88 -7.60
N PHE A 35 12.52 7.40 -6.71
CA PHE A 35 12.95 8.09 -5.50
C PHE A 35 13.10 7.13 -4.32
N GLU A 36 14.16 7.32 -3.52
CA GLU A 36 14.45 6.44 -2.38
C GLU A 36 13.39 6.50 -1.28
N VAL A 37 12.69 7.62 -1.15
CA VAL A 37 11.59 7.79 -0.19
C VAL A 37 10.43 6.82 -0.46
N ASP A 38 10.32 6.32 -1.68
CA ASP A 38 9.28 5.38 -2.13
C ASP A 38 9.73 3.92 -2.06
N TYR A 39 10.89 3.63 -1.48
CA TYR A 39 11.41 2.27 -1.41
C TYR A 39 10.60 1.41 -0.45
N VAL A 40 10.25 0.23 -0.95
CA VAL A 40 9.72 -0.88 -0.17
C VAL A 40 10.83 -1.92 -0.05
N TYR A 41 11.44 -1.97 1.13
CA TYR A 41 12.46 -2.96 1.47
C TYR A 41 11.80 -4.30 1.81
N VAL A 42 12.32 -5.36 1.22
CA VAL A 42 11.81 -6.73 1.37
C VAL A 42 12.95 -7.71 1.63
N ASP A 43 12.66 -8.78 2.36
CA ASP A 43 13.72 -9.68 2.86
C ASP A 43 13.96 -10.86 1.92
N THR A 44 13.00 -11.15 1.05
CA THR A 44 13.01 -12.31 0.16
C THR A 44 12.76 -11.92 -1.29
N GLU A 45 13.28 -12.72 -2.22
CA GLU A 45 12.98 -12.55 -3.65
C GLU A 45 11.50 -12.82 -3.96
N GLU A 46 10.82 -13.63 -3.15
CA GLU A 46 9.38 -13.88 -3.28
C GLU A 46 8.60 -12.60 -2.98
N GLU A 47 8.86 -11.94 -1.85
CA GLU A 47 8.27 -10.63 -1.53
C GLU A 47 8.52 -9.60 -2.63
N LEU A 48 9.75 -9.57 -3.19
CA LEU A 48 10.08 -8.70 -4.31
C LEU A 48 9.25 -9.04 -5.56
N GLU A 49 9.19 -10.32 -5.92
CA GLU A 49 8.40 -10.82 -7.05
C GLU A 49 6.92 -10.45 -6.91
N ALA A 50 6.34 -10.58 -5.71
CA ALA A 50 4.96 -10.16 -5.45
C ALA A 50 4.71 -8.69 -5.74
N LEU A 51 5.63 -7.82 -5.33
CA LEU A 51 5.52 -6.39 -5.59
C LEU A 51 5.72 -6.06 -7.07
N VAL A 52 6.68 -6.72 -7.74
CA VAL A 52 6.91 -6.53 -9.18
C VAL A 52 5.72 -6.99 -10.00
N ARG A 53 5.14 -8.16 -9.71
CA ARG A 53 3.90 -8.65 -10.33
C ARG A 53 2.70 -7.77 -10.03
N SER A 54 2.74 -7.00 -8.94
CA SER A 54 1.73 -6.00 -8.61
C SER A 54 1.94 -4.66 -9.33
N GLY A 55 3.03 -4.49 -10.09
CA GLY A 55 3.29 -3.30 -10.92
C GLY A 55 4.46 -2.43 -10.45
N LEU A 56 5.16 -2.77 -9.37
CA LEU A 56 6.30 -1.99 -8.89
C LEU A 56 7.57 -2.31 -9.66
N GLY A 57 8.45 -1.32 -9.84
CA GLY A 57 9.81 -1.58 -10.30
C GLY A 57 10.68 -2.20 -9.22
N ALA A 58 11.82 -2.77 -9.61
CA ALA A 58 12.82 -3.33 -8.69
C ALA A 58 14.21 -2.74 -8.95
N ARG A 59 15.02 -2.61 -7.90
CA ARG A 59 16.45 -2.30 -8.04
C ARG A 59 17.18 -3.55 -8.53
N MET A 60 17.88 -3.42 -9.65
CA MET A 60 18.57 -4.51 -10.31
C MET A 60 20.02 -4.16 -10.63
N SER A 61 20.90 -5.14 -10.51
CA SER A 61 22.34 -5.02 -10.77
C SER A 61 22.92 -6.30 -11.36
N SER A 62 24.16 -6.26 -11.81
CA SER A 62 24.94 -7.45 -12.13
C SER A 62 26.23 -7.44 -11.31
N PRO A 63 26.67 -8.58 -10.75
CA PRO A 63 27.97 -8.67 -10.08
C PRO A 63 29.14 -8.41 -11.04
N ASP A 64 28.95 -8.68 -12.34
CA ASP A 64 29.97 -8.53 -13.37
C ASP A 64 30.08 -7.09 -13.89
N ILE A 65 29.11 -6.24 -13.56
CA ILE A 65 29.05 -4.84 -13.99
C ILE A 65 29.30 -3.93 -12.78
N LYS A 66 30.43 -3.21 -12.78
CA LYS A 66 30.76 -2.20 -11.76
C LYS A 66 29.95 -0.91 -11.96
N GLN A 67 28.62 -0.99 -11.82
CA GLN A 67 27.70 0.14 -11.85
C GLN A 67 26.69 0.08 -10.70
N ALA A 68 26.15 1.23 -10.33
CA ALA A 68 25.07 1.31 -9.35
C ALA A 68 23.81 0.55 -9.83
N ALA A 69 23.05 0.03 -8.87
CA ALA A 69 21.80 -0.66 -9.15
C ALA A 69 20.80 0.26 -9.85
N SER A 70 20.27 -0.19 -10.99
CA SER A 70 19.30 0.53 -11.80
C SER A 70 17.89 0.20 -11.31
N LEU A 71 16.98 1.17 -11.26
CA LEU A 71 15.56 0.86 -11.07
C LEU A 71 14.98 0.43 -12.42
N ILE A 72 14.45 -0.78 -12.49
CA ILE A 72 13.79 -1.34 -13.66
C ILE A 72 12.29 -1.40 -13.38
N THR A 73 11.47 -0.87 -14.29
CA THR A 73 10.00 -0.92 -14.16
C THR A 73 9.49 -2.34 -14.34
N ALA A 74 8.35 -2.68 -13.74
CA ALA A 74 7.76 -4.03 -13.79
C ALA A 74 7.66 -4.57 -15.23
N ASP A 75 7.22 -3.75 -16.19
CA ASP A 75 7.06 -4.14 -17.60
C ASP A 75 8.36 -4.56 -18.31
N ASN A 76 9.51 -4.21 -17.73
CA ASN A 76 10.84 -4.55 -18.26
C ASN A 76 11.54 -5.66 -17.45
N ILE A 77 10.80 -6.36 -16.57
CA ILE A 77 11.31 -7.48 -15.77
C ILE A 77 10.63 -8.77 -16.26
N GLU A 78 11.46 -9.72 -16.67
CA GLU A 78 11.06 -11.07 -17.05
C GLU A 78 10.96 -11.97 -15.81
N PHE A 79 9.93 -12.82 -15.81
CA PHE A 79 9.74 -13.87 -14.81
C PHE A 79 10.18 -15.20 -15.40
N THR A 80 11.07 -15.91 -14.71
CA THR A 80 11.53 -17.24 -15.16
C THR A 80 10.62 -18.38 -14.71
N ASP A 81 9.67 -18.09 -13.82
CA ASP A 81 8.68 -19.05 -13.31
C ASP A 81 7.27 -18.48 -13.55
N TYR A 82 6.42 -19.30 -14.18
CA TYR A 82 5.04 -18.97 -14.54
C TYR A 82 4.03 -19.76 -13.69
N SER A 83 4.40 -20.10 -12.46
CA SER A 83 3.49 -20.77 -11.53
C SER A 83 2.14 -20.04 -11.45
N SER A 84 1.06 -20.82 -11.58
CA SER A 84 -0.32 -20.35 -11.43
C SER A 84 -0.84 -20.78 -10.06
N PRO A 85 -1.45 -19.88 -9.27
CA PRO A 85 -1.75 -18.46 -9.54
C PRO A 85 -0.55 -17.52 -9.35
N PRO A 86 -0.58 -16.28 -9.92
CA PRO A 86 0.52 -15.34 -9.80
C PRO A 86 0.74 -14.92 -8.34
N PHE A 87 1.98 -14.97 -7.89
CA PHE A 87 2.40 -14.46 -6.59
C PHE A 87 2.27 -12.92 -6.61
N VAL A 88 1.31 -12.33 -5.90
CA VAL A 88 1.05 -10.87 -5.93
C VAL A 88 1.09 -10.30 -4.51
N ALA A 89 1.02 -8.98 -4.33
CA ALA A 89 1.07 -8.37 -3.00
C ALA A 89 0.07 -9.00 -2.03
N LYS A 90 -1.15 -9.29 -2.50
CA LYS A 90 -2.20 -9.95 -1.71
C LYS A 90 -1.80 -11.33 -1.17
N THR A 91 -1.02 -12.11 -1.91
CA THR A 91 -0.65 -13.49 -1.48
C THR A 91 0.36 -13.48 -0.35
N VAL A 92 1.08 -12.37 -0.16
CA VAL A 92 2.08 -12.18 0.90
C VAL A 92 1.44 -11.62 2.19
N LEU A 93 0.35 -10.87 2.06
CA LEU A 93 -0.31 -10.17 3.17
C LEU A 93 -0.69 -11.08 4.36
N PRO A 94 -1.21 -12.32 4.19
CA PRO A 94 -1.51 -13.19 5.33
C PRO A 94 -0.30 -13.47 6.22
N LYS A 95 0.85 -13.77 5.61
CA LYS A 95 2.11 -14.02 6.34
C LYS A 95 2.58 -12.77 7.08
N LEU A 96 2.56 -11.62 6.42
CA LEU A 96 2.94 -10.35 7.05
C LEU A 96 2.02 -9.97 8.22
N SER A 97 0.71 -10.18 8.05
CA SER A 97 -0.28 -9.94 9.10
C SER A 97 -0.04 -10.83 10.32
N GLU A 98 0.33 -12.10 10.12
CA GLU A 98 0.69 -13.01 11.20
C GLU A 98 1.99 -12.57 11.92
N GLU A 99 3.02 -12.17 11.16
CA GLU A 99 4.28 -11.67 11.73
C GLU A 99 4.08 -10.41 12.59
N VAL A 100 3.19 -9.50 12.16
CA VAL A 100 2.78 -8.31 12.93
C VAL A 100 2.05 -8.70 14.21
N ASP A 101 1.17 -9.70 14.16
CA ASP A 101 0.45 -10.16 15.36
C ASP A 101 1.36 -10.87 16.37
N LEU A 102 2.40 -11.59 15.90
CA LEU A 102 3.39 -12.24 16.76
C LEU A 102 4.35 -11.26 17.46
N ASP A 103 4.49 -10.06 16.90
CA ASP A 103 5.45 -9.04 17.35
C ASP A 103 4.86 -7.65 17.12
N PHE A 104 3.80 -7.37 17.88
CA PHE A 104 2.96 -6.18 17.73
C PHE A 104 3.72 -4.86 17.85
N ASP A 105 4.81 -4.83 18.62
CA ASP A 105 5.65 -3.64 18.82
C ASP A 105 6.66 -3.41 17.68
N SER A 106 6.74 -4.33 16.71
CA SER A 106 7.63 -4.20 15.57
C SER A 106 7.12 -3.21 14.54
N ILE A 107 7.58 -1.96 14.69
CA ILE A 107 7.36 -0.86 13.73
C ILE A 107 7.73 -1.29 12.30
N THR A 108 8.79 -2.07 12.14
CA THR A 108 9.27 -2.52 10.83
C THR A 108 8.28 -3.47 10.14
N LYS A 109 7.77 -4.47 10.87
CA LYS A 109 6.79 -5.43 10.32
C LYS A 109 5.48 -4.73 9.94
N SER A 110 5.00 -3.84 10.81
CA SER A 110 3.79 -3.05 10.54
C SER A 110 3.94 -2.17 9.30
N ARG A 111 5.10 -1.51 9.12
CA ARG A 111 5.40 -0.72 7.92
C ARG A 111 5.43 -1.58 6.65
N LYS A 112 5.97 -2.80 6.73
CA LYS A 112 6.01 -3.73 5.59
C LYS A 112 4.60 -4.16 5.20
N GLU A 113 3.78 -4.63 6.15
CA GLU A 113 2.38 -4.96 5.91
C GLU A 113 1.64 -3.79 5.25
N GLN A 114 1.83 -2.58 5.79
CA GLN A 114 1.20 -1.38 5.28
C GLN A 114 1.61 -1.03 3.84
N ALA A 115 2.89 -1.26 3.49
CA ALA A 115 3.37 -1.07 2.12
C ALA A 115 2.71 -2.06 1.16
N PHE A 116 2.64 -3.34 1.51
CA PHE A 116 1.97 -4.36 0.70
C PHE A 116 0.47 -4.10 0.55
N LEU A 117 -0.20 -3.69 1.63
CA LEU A 117 -1.63 -3.41 1.61
C LEU A 117 -1.94 -2.21 0.72
N ARG A 118 -1.10 -1.16 0.78
CA ARG A 118 -1.22 0.00 -0.11
C ARG A 118 -1.00 -0.36 -1.58
N VAL A 119 -0.03 -1.22 -1.88
CA VAL A 119 0.20 -1.72 -3.24
C VAL A 119 -0.98 -2.55 -3.73
N HIS A 120 -1.52 -3.44 -2.88
CA HIS A 120 -2.71 -4.23 -3.20
C HIS A 120 -3.91 -3.35 -3.56
N ILE A 121 -4.28 -2.39 -2.69
CA ILE A 121 -5.47 -1.55 -2.90
C ILE A 121 -5.30 -0.60 -4.10
N SER A 122 -4.09 -0.09 -4.36
CA SER A 122 -3.82 0.77 -5.52
C SER A 122 -3.74 0.01 -6.84
N GLY A 123 -3.57 -1.32 -6.80
CA GLY A 123 -3.20 -2.14 -7.96
C GLY A 123 -1.80 -1.79 -8.48
N GLY A 124 -0.89 -1.43 -7.57
CA GLY A 124 0.48 -0.97 -7.83
C GLY A 124 0.63 0.26 -8.71
N ARG A 125 -0.45 1.01 -8.93
CA ARG A 125 -0.39 2.28 -9.66
C ARG A 125 0.36 3.33 -8.84
N PRO A 126 1.17 4.20 -9.47
CA PRO A 126 1.92 5.25 -8.78
C PRO A 126 1.01 6.37 -8.25
N GLN A 127 -0.25 6.40 -8.66
CA GLN A 127 -1.28 7.35 -8.23
C GLN A 127 -2.60 6.62 -7.99
N ALA A 128 -3.40 7.10 -7.06
CA ALA A 128 -4.74 6.57 -6.78
C ALA A 128 -5.65 7.63 -6.16
N MET A 129 -6.95 7.36 -6.14
CA MET A 129 -7.94 8.23 -5.50
C MET A 129 -8.03 7.98 -4.00
N CYS A 130 -8.12 9.06 -3.22
CA CYS A 130 -8.57 8.97 -1.83
C CYS A 130 -10.05 8.60 -1.76
N VAL A 131 -10.40 7.65 -0.91
CA VAL A 131 -11.78 7.14 -0.78
C VAL A 131 -12.78 8.17 -0.25
N LEU A 132 -12.32 9.16 0.52
CA LEU A 132 -13.19 10.17 1.15
C LEU A 132 -13.28 11.47 0.34
N CYS A 133 -12.14 12.10 0.02
CA CYS A 133 -12.15 13.35 -0.76
C CYS A 133 -12.24 13.14 -2.27
N GLN A 134 -12.08 11.91 -2.76
CA GLN A 134 -12.13 11.54 -4.18
C GLN A 134 -11.06 12.18 -5.09
N ASN A 135 -10.17 13.02 -4.55
CA ASN A 135 -9.03 13.55 -5.28
C ASN A 135 -7.99 12.46 -5.55
N GLU A 136 -7.32 12.56 -6.69
CA GLU A 136 -6.17 11.72 -7.05
C GLU A 136 -4.88 12.27 -6.43
N TYR A 137 -4.05 11.36 -5.92
CA TYR A 137 -2.77 11.69 -5.32
C TYR A 137 -1.68 10.69 -5.72
N PRO A 138 -0.39 11.09 -5.70
CA PRO A 138 0.72 10.15 -5.67
C PRO A 138 0.56 9.13 -4.54
N LEU A 139 0.97 7.88 -4.78
CA LEU A 139 0.80 6.79 -3.81
C LEU A 139 1.50 7.07 -2.47
N GLU A 140 2.62 7.79 -2.48
CA GLU A 140 3.33 8.25 -1.27
C GLU A 140 2.47 9.14 -0.36
N PHE A 141 1.48 9.83 -0.94
CA PHE A 141 0.59 10.74 -0.25
C PHE A 141 -0.71 10.06 0.22
N LEU A 142 -0.81 8.74 -0.01
CA LEU A 142 -1.91 7.89 0.42
C LEU A 142 -1.42 6.89 1.48
N VAL A 143 -2.32 6.55 2.39
CA VAL A 143 -2.15 5.49 3.38
C VAL A 143 -3.26 4.47 3.20
N ALA A 144 -2.96 3.18 3.38
CA ALA A 144 -3.96 2.14 3.46
C ALA A 144 -4.58 2.14 4.87
N ALA A 145 -5.46 3.11 5.13
CA ALA A 145 -6.08 3.28 6.44
C ALA A 145 -7.00 2.10 6.74
N HIS A 146 -6.82 1.46 7.90
CA HIS A 146 -7.76 0.47 8.39
C HIS A 146 -9.09 1.16 8.73
N ILE A 147 -10.19 0.71 8.12
CA ILE A 147 -11.52 1.27 8.36
C ILE A 147 -11.99 0.90 9.77
N LYS A 148 -11.79 -0.36 10.16
CA LYS A 148 -11.95 -0.85 11.53
C LYS A 148 -10.57 -1.04 12.15
N LYS A 149 -10.36 -0.50 13.36
CA LYS A 149 -9.07 -0.58 14.07
C LYS A 149 -8.60 -2.03 14.17
N ARG A 150 -7.36 -2.30 13.75
CA ARG A 150 -6.76 -3.65 13.73
C ARG A 150 -6.85 -4.37 15.07
N SER A 151 -6.67 -3.66 16.19
CA SER A 151 -6.78 -4.21 17.55
C SER A 151 -8.19 -4.66 17.93
N GLU A 152 -9.22 -4.21 17.20
CA GLU A 152 -10.61 -4.59 17.39
C GLU A 152 -11.10 -5.60 16.32
N CYS A 153 -10.23 -5.98 15.38
CA CYS A 153 -10.54 -6.94 14.33
C CYS A 153 -10.35 -8.38 14.82
N SER A 154 -11.29 -9.24 14.47
CA SER A 154 -11.11 -10.68 14.50
C SER A 154 -10.06 -11.13 13.47
N LYS A 155 -9.58 -12.38 13.60
CA LYS A 155 -8.59 -12.95 12.68
C LYS A 155 -9.07 -12.94 11.23
N SER A 156 -10.34 -13.27 10.98
CA SER A 156 -10.91 -13.26 9.63
C SER A 156 -11.00 -11.85 9.05
N GLU A 157 -11.38 -10.85 9.85
CA GLU A 157 -11.42 -9.45 9.42
C GLU A 157 -10.03 -8.90 9.11
N LYS A 158 -9.00 -9.28 9.87
CA LYS A 158 -7.60 -8.89 9.57
C LYS A 158 -7.11 -9.44 8.22
N LEU A 159 -7.67 -10.55 7.76
CA LEU A 159 -7.34 -11.18 6.48
C LEU A 159 -8.22 -10.71 5.32
N ASP A 160 -9.20 -9.85 5.59
CA ASP A 160 -10.10 -9.28 4.58
C ASP A 160 -9.49 -8.04 3.90
N PHE A 161 -8.31 -8.22 3.29
CA PHE A 161 -7.48 -7.14 2.73
C PHE A 161 -8.16 -6.35 1.61
N ASP A 162 -9.23 -6.87 1.00
CA ASP A 162 -9.99 -6.17 -0.03
C ASP A 162 -10.94 -5.12 0.56
N ASN A 163 -11.36 -5.30 1.82
CA ASN A 163 -12.44 -4.51 2.39
C ASN A 163 -12.09 -3.86 3.74
N ILE A 164 -11.12 -4.38 4.50
CA ILE A 164 -10.79 -3.89 5.84
C ILE A 164 -10.09 -2.51 5.84
N ALA A 165 -9.47 -2.16 4.72
CA ALA A 165 -8.71 -0.93 4.56
C ALA A 165 -9.06 -0.20 3.27
N ALA A 166 -8.80 1.10 3.23
CA ALA A 166 -9.00 1.94 2.06
C ALA A 166 -7.91 3.01 1.94
N LEU A 167 -7.69 3.54 0.73
CA LEU A 167 -6.73 4.61 0.52
C LEU A 167 -7.29 5.94 1.03
N MET A 168 -6.64 6.52 2.04
CA MET A 168 -6.95 7.85 2.55
C MET A 168 -5.74 8.78 2.35
N CYS A 169 -5.99 10.06 2.05
CA CYS A 169 -4.90 11.00 1.83
C CYS A 169 -4.33 11.53 3.15
N LYS A 170 -3.01 11.74 3.13
CA LYS A 170 -2.27 12.42 4.21
C LYS A 170 -2.56 13.93 4.28
N ALA A 171 -3.26 14.50 3.29
CA ALA A 171 -3.74 15.88 3.33
C ALA A 171 -4.82 16.13 4.40
N GLY A 172 -5.39 15.08 5.00
CA GLY A 172 -6.26 15.22 6.17
C GLY A 172 -7.39 14.21 6.26
N CYS A 173 -7.73 13.49 5.18
CA CYS A 173 -8.81 12.50 5.23
C CYS A 173 -8.53 11.36 6.21
N ASP A 174 -7.28 10.87 6.24
CA ASP A 174 -6.85 9.83 7.18
C ASP A 174 -7.06 10.29 8.65
N ASP A 175 -6.46 11.42 9.00
CA ASP A 175 -6.56 12.04 10.32
C ASP A 175 -8.01 12.36 10.74
N MET A 176 -8.80 12.95 9.85
CA MET A 176 -10.20 13.32 10.14
C MET A 176 -11.06 12.08 10.37
N PHE A 177 -10.82 11.00 9.62
CA PHE A 177 -11.54 9.74 9.77
C PHE A 177 -11.09 8.99 11.02
N GLU A 178 -9.79 8.82 11.25
CA GLU A 178 -9.24 8.12 12.41
C GLU A 178 -9.68 8.77 13.73
N LYS A 179 -9.66 10.11 13.77
CA LYS A 179 -10.10 10.88 14.93
C LYS A 179 -11.62 11.02 15.00
N GLY A 180 -12.37 10.57 13.99
CA GLY A 180 -13.84 10.58 14.00
C GLY A 180 -14.47 11.98 13.88
N TYR A 181 -13.79 12.92 13.22
CA TYR A 181 -14.38 14.19 12.78
C TYR A 181 -15.34 13.98 11.61
N VAL A 182 -15.09 12.96 10.80
CA VAL A 182 -15.99 12.46 9.77
C VAL A 182 -16.15 10.95 9.93
N PHE A 183 -17.27 10.43 9.45
CA PHE A 183 -17.53 8.99 9.33
C PHE A 183 -18.27 8.73 8.02
N VAL A 184 -18.41 7.46 7.65
CA VAL A 184 -19.16 7.06 6.44
C VAL A 184 -20.43 6.36 6.88
N SER A 185 -21.56 6.86 6.41
CA SER A 185 -22.89 6.37 6.75
C SER A 185 -23.69 6.23 5.47
N GLU A 186 -24.23 5.04 5.23
CA GLU A 186 -24.97 4.70 4.00
C GLU A 186 -24.16 4.97 2.72
N GLY A 187 -22.83 4.77 2.78
CA GLY A 187 -21.93 4.99 1.65
C GLY A 187 -21.64 6.46 1.36
N VAL A 188 -21.95 7.38 2.28
CA VAL A 188 -21.71 8.81 2.14
C VAL A 188 -20.89 9.34 3.31
N VAL A 189 -19.94 10.22 3.04
CA VAL A 189 -19.16 10.92 4.09
C VAL A 189 -20.08 11.90 4.84
N LYS A 190 -20.15 11.79 6.16
CA LYS A 190 -20.91 12.68 7.04
C LYS A 190 -19.99 13.35 8.06
N LYS A 191 -20.26 14.61 8.38
CA LYS A 191 -19.64 15.30 9.51
C LYS A 191 -20.11 14.71 10.83
N ASN A 192 -19.20 14.63 11.81
CA ASN A 192 -19.57 14.32 13.18
C ASN A 192 -19.92 15.58 13.97
N GLU A 193 -21.21 15.88 14.08
CA GLU A 193 -21.72 17.04 14.83
C GLU A 193 -21.41 17.00 16.33
N LYS A 194 -21.07 15.83 16.88
CA LYS A 194 -20.70 15.68 18.30
C LYS A 194 -19.26 16.11 18.59
N ARG A 195 -18.44 16.34 17.55
CA ARG A 195 -17.07 16.84 17.72
C ARG A 195 -17.01 18.34 17.51
N SER A 196 -16.47 19.03 18.51
CA SER A 196 -16.10 20.43 18.36
C SER A 196 -15.05 20.58 17.27
N THR A 197 -15.30 21.52 16.37
CA THR A 197 -14.39 21.89 15.28
C THR A 197 -14.06 23.38 15.39
N ILE A 198 -12.98 23.78 14.73
CA ILE A 198 -12.61 25.18 14.56
C ILE A 198 -12.78 25.57 13.07
N PRO A 199 -12.94 26.85 12.72
CA PRO A 199 -13.30 27.27 11.37
C PRO A 199 -12.42 26.68 10.26
N ALA A 200 -11.10 26.60 10.47
CA ALA A 200 -10.17 26.04 9.48
C ALA A 200 -10.45 24.55 9.19
N LEU A 201 -10.79 23.77 10.21
CA LEU A 201 -11.12 22.35 10.05
C LEU A 201 -12.50 22.14 9.44
N ASP A 202 -13.49 22.97 9.80
CA ASP A 202 -14.84 22.90 9.23
C ASP A 202 -14.83 23.14 7.72
N VAL A 203 -13.97 24.06 7.24
CA VAL A 203 -13.76 24.26 5.80
C VAL A 203 -13.24 23.00 5.09
N LEU A 204 -12.38 22.21 5.74
CA LEU A 204 -11.89 20.96 5.17
C LEU A 204 -12.96 19.87 5.16
N ILE A 205 -13.74 19.76 6.24
CA ILE A 205 -14.83 18.78 6.36
C ILE A 205 -15.91 19.04 5.32
N ARG A 206 -16.33 20.30 5.13
CA ARG A 206 -17.36 20.67 4.15
C ARG A 206 -16.99 20.33 2.70
N LYS A 207 -15.69 20.25 2.38
CA LYS A 207 -15.23 19.86 1.03
C LYS A 207 -15.44 18.38 0.73
N ILE A 208 -15.60 17.54 1.76
CA ILE A 208 -15.69 16.09 1.61
C ILE A 208 -17.04 15.54 2.07
N GLU A 209 -17.77 16.28 2.90
CA GLU A 209 -19.12 15.93 3.31
C GLU A 209 -20.04 15.77 2.10
N GLY A 210 -20.85 14.71 2.09
CA GLY A 210 -21.71 14.36 0.97
C GLY A 210 -21.05 13.52 -0.13
N ASN A 211 -19.71 13.34 -0.11
CA ASN A 211 -19.05 12.49 -1.09
C ASN A 211 -19.44 11.01 -0.94
N THR A 212 -19.70 10.35 -2.06
CA THR A 212 -19.96 8.90 -2.10
C THR A 212 -18.67 8.09 -1.93
N VAL A 213 -18.75 7.01 -1.16
CA VAL A 213 -17.63 6.11 -0.88
C VAL A 213 -17.74 4.86 -1.74
N LYS A 214 -16.88 4.78 -2.77
CA LYS A 214 -16.98 3.76 -3.83
C LYS A 214 -16.85 2.31 -3.33
N ASN A 215 -16.05 2.07 -2.28
CA ASN A 215 -15.87 0.72 -1.72
C ASN A 215 -16.93 0.33 -0.67
N TRP A 216 -17.98 1.14 -0.48
CA TRP A 216 -19.02 0.88 0.52
C TRP A 216 -19.62 -0.53 0.43
N ALA A 217 -19.91 -1.02 -0.77
CA ALA A 217 -20.58 -2.30 -0.97
C ALA A 217 -19.83 -3.47 -0.31
N GLY A 218 -18.50 -3.50 -0.40
CA GLY A 218 -17.66 -4.52 0.24
C GLY A 218 -17.27 -4.20 1.68
N SER A 219 -17.10 -2.91 2.02
CA SER A 219 -16.57 -2.46 3.32
C SER A 219 -17.63 -1.98 4.32
N SER A 220 -18.93 -2.07 4.01
CA SER A 220 -19.99 -1.43 4.81
C SER A 220 -20.00 -1.86 6.28
N ALA A 221 -19.70 -3.12 6.59
CA ALA A 221 -19.64 -3.61 7.97
C ALA A 221 -18.56 -2.86 8.79
N TYR A 222 -17.40 -2.59 8.19
CA TYR A 222 -16.30 -1.88 8.84
C TYR A 222 -16.60 -0.40 9.03
N TYR A 223 -17.21 0.25 8.02
CA TYR A 223 -17.63 1.65 8.15
C TYR A 223 -18.71 1.82 9.22
N LYS A 224 -19.69 0.89 9.31
CA LYS A 224 -20.71 0.88 10.37
C LYS A 224 -20.09 0.70 11.75
N HIS A 225 -19.09 -0.18 11.88
CA HIS A 225 -18.35 -0.33 13.14
C HIS A 225 -17.66 0.97 13.53
N HIS A 226 -16.97 1.63 12.59
CA HIS A 226 -16.34 2.93 12.82
C HIS A 226 -17.36 4.00 13.23
N GLU A 227 -18.47 4.14 12.49
CA GLU A 227 -19.57 5.05 12.81
C GLU A 227 -20.08 4.80 14.24
N SER A 228 -20.29 3.54 14.64
CA SER A 228 -20.77 3.19 15.98
C SER A 228 -19.83 3.61 17.12
N LYS A 229 -18.55 3.88 16.85
CA LYS A 229 -17.58 4.35 17.86
C LYS A 229 -17.65 5.86 18.07
N PHE A 230 -18.05 6.62 17.05
CA PHE A 230 -17.99 8.08 17.05
C PHE A 230 -19.35 8.76 17.01
N ASN A 231 -20.39 8.06 16.57
CA ASN A 231 -21.77 8.53 16.48
C ASN A 231 -22.69 7.71 17.41
N LYS A 232 -22.41 7.72 18.72
CA LYS A 232 -23.32 7.23 19.78
C LYS A 232 -24.09 8.37 20.37
#